data_AF-A0A8D8BC77-F1
#
_entry.id   AF-A0A8D8BC77-F1
#
_cell.length_a   1.000
_cell.length_b   1.000
_cell.length_c   1.000
_cell.angle_alpha   90.00
_cell.angle_beta   90.00
_cell.angle_gamma   90.00
#
_symmetry.space_group_name_H-M   'P 1'
#
loop_
_entity.id
_entity.type
_entity.pdbx_description
1 polymer ?
#
loop_
_entity_poly.entity_id
_entity_poly.type
_entity_poly.pdbx_seq_one_letter_code
_entity_poly.pdbx_strand_id
1 'polypeptide(L)'
;MKFFASIVALLLSAAIAANAQCLAEDDNVQHSKADNPLARTRLYKGESIFTLKLLEAINAATPSENVFFSPYSLYHVLLLMYFGAKSETEQTLRKGLELHWTEDKPVVWQAYNVGKKALAMRFGQNKADEIQFVSVDKLFFGKQIPVKECMEDKFFEEIEKLDFENDPESQRLYINNWVENTTHGEIT
;
A
#
# COMPACT_ATOMS: atom_id res chain seq x y z
N MET A 1 -30.01 -29.37 -18.89
CA MET A 1 -29.18 -29.23 -17.66
C MET A 1 -27.68 -29.06 -17.91
N LYS A 2 -27.04 -29.79 -18.85
CA LYS A 2 -25.58 -29.65 -19.11
C LYS A 2 -25.15 -28.26 -19.65
N PHE A 3 -25.97 -27.63 -20.49
CA PHE A 3 -25.69 -26.30 -21.05
C PHE A 3 -25.69 -25.17 -19.99
N PHE A 4 -26.60 -25.22 -19.03
CA PHE A 4 -26.68 -24.22 -17.95
C PHE A 4 -25.46 -24.30 -17.02
N ALA A 5 -24.96 -25.51 -16.73
CA ALA A 5 -23.77 -25.69 -15.91
C ALA A 5 -22.51 -25.12 -16.58
N SER A 6 -22.37 -25.24 -17.91
CA SER A 6 -21.25 -24.66 -18.67
C SER A 6 -21.29 -23.13 -18.73
N ILE A 7 -22.48 -22.52 -18.84
CA ILE A 7 -22.62 -21.06 -18.85
C ILE A 7 -22.30 -20.48 -17.47
N VAL A 8 -22.78 -21.12 -16.41
CA VAL A 8 -22.48 -20.72 -15.02
C VAL A 8 -20.98 -20.87 -14.75
N ALA A 9 -20.33 -21.94 -15.20
CA ALA A 9 -18.88 -22.12 -15.07
C ALA A 9 -18.06 -21.06 -15.85
N LEU A 10 -18.50 -20.68 -17.05
CA LEU A 10 -17.85 -19.62 -17.84
C LEU A 10 -17.97 -18.24 -17.19
N LEU A 11 -19.15 -17.92 -16.64
CA LEU A 11 -19.39 -16.67 -15.92
C LEU A 11 -18.59 -16.61 -14.60
N LEU A 12 -18.45 -17.74 -13.89
CA LEU A 12 -17.59 -17.86 -12.71
C LEU A 12 -16.10 -17.68 -13.06
N SER A 13 -15.62 -18.21 -14.19
CA SER A 13 -14.24 -17.98 -14.62
C SER A 13 -13.97 -16.54 -15.06
N ALA A 14 -14.94 -15.87 -15.68
CA ALA A 14 -14.81 -14.46 -16.08
C ALA A 14 -14.77 -13.51 -14.88
N ALA A 15 -15.54 -13.80 -13.83
CA ALA A 15 -15.50 -13.04 -12.57
C ALA A 15 -14.15 -13.21 -11.83
N ILE A 16 -13.49 -14.37 -11.96
CA ILE A 16 -12.16 -14.60 -11.38
C ILE A 16 -11.07 -13.87 -12.18
N ALA A 17 -11.22 -13.76 -13.51
CA ALA A 17 -10.25 -13.07 -14.37
C ALA A 17 -10.29 -11.54 -14.21
N ALA A 18 -11.47 -10.94 -13.98
CA ALA A 18 -11.61 -9.49 -13.85
C ALA A 18 -10.86 -8.89 -12.63
N ASN A 19 -10.54 -9.71 -11.62
CA ASN A 19 -9.87 -9.27 -10.38
C ASN A 19 -8.33 -9.35 -10.43
N ALA A 20 -7.74 -9.95 -11.48
CA ALA A 20 -6.29 -10.16 -11.59
C ALA A 20 -5.53 -8.99 -12.25
N GLN A 21 -6.23 -8.19 -13.07
CA GLN A 21 -5.60 -7.31 -14.06
C GLN A 21 -5.14 -5.93 -13.53
N CYS A 22 -5.15 -5.73 -12.21
CA CYS A 22 -4.97 -4.40 -11.64
C CYS A 22 -3.53 -4.07 -11.25
N LEU A 23 -2.71 -5.11 -11.05
CA LEU A 23 -1.27 -4.96 -10.81
C LEU A 23 -0.43 -5.71 -11.86
N ALA A 24 -0.95 -6.79 -12.46
CA ALA A 24 -0.26 -7.52 -13.52
C ALA A 24 -0.61 -6.92 -14.89
N GLU A 25 0.37 -6.87 -15.80
CA GLU A 25 0.12 -6.52 -17.21
C GLU A 25 -0.39 -7.73 -18.02
N ASP A 26 -0.10 -8.96 -17.58
CA ASP A 26 -0.50 -10.22 -18.22
C ASP A 26 -0.97 -11.25 -17.18
N ASP A 27 -2.21 -11.72 -17.34
CA ASP A 27 -2.85 -12.70 -16.46
C ASP A 27 -2.38 -14.16 -16.71
N ASN A 28 -1.59 -14.40 -17.77
CA ASN A 28 -1.00 -15.73 -18.03
C ASN A 28 0.25 -16.04 -17.20
N VAL A 29 0.81 -15.05 -16.50
CA VAL A 29 1.91 -15.29 -15.58
C VAL A 29 1.34 -15.89 -14.30
N GLN A 30 1.58 -17.18 -14.10
CA GLN A 30 1.33 -17.86 -12.82
C GLN A 30 2.21 -17.23 -11.73
N HIS A 31 1.75 -16.12 -11.14
CA HIS A 31 2.32 -15.63 -9.90
C HIS A 31 1.95 -16.63 -8.81
N SER A 32 2.93 -17.41 -8.39
CA SER A 32 2.80 -18.35 -7.27
C SER A 32 2.16 -17.61 -6.09
N LYS A 33 0.96 -18.06 -5.67
CA LYS A 33 0.29 -17.59 -4.44
C LYS A 33 1.08 -17.92 -3.16
N ALA A 34 2.15 -18.73 -3.24
CA ALA A 34 2.98 -19.07 -2.10
C ALA A 34 3.87 -17.88 -1.70
N ASP A 35 4.05 -17.68 -0.40
CA ASP A 35 4.98 -16.69 0.16
C ASP A 35 6.35 -16.85 -0.51
N ASN A 36 6.96 -15.71 -0.84
CA ASN A 36 8.34 -15.64 -1.33
C ASN A 36 9.18 -14.90 -0.28
N PRO A 37 9.82 -15.63 0.67
CA PRO A 37 10.64 -15.04 1.72
C PRO A 37 11.77 -14.15 1.17
N LEU A 38 12.27 -14.44 -0.04
CA LEU A 38 13.28 -13.62 -0.69
C LEU A 38 12.72 -12.27 -1.14
N ALA A 39 11.50 -12.22 -1.68
CA ALA A 39 10.85 -10.97 -2.06
C ALA A 39 10.64 -10.06 -0.84
N ARG A 40 10.20 -10.63 0.29
CA ARG A 40 10.08 -9.88 1.57
C ARG A 40 11.41 -9.34 2.06
N THR A 41 12.44 -10.19 2.05
CA THR A 41 13.80 -9.78 2.47
C THR A 41 14.34 -8.66 1.58
N ARG A 42 14.07 -8.73 0.27
CA ARG A 42 14.46 -7.69 -0.69
C ARG A 42 13.69 -6.39 -0.49
N LEU A 43 12.39 -6.47 -0.22
CA LEU A 43 11.57 -5.29 0.10
C LEU A 43 12.09 -4.58 1.35
N TYR A 44 12.37 -5.32 2.43
CA TYR A 44 12.95 -4.78 3.66
C TYR A 44 14.35 -4.18 3.45
N LYS A 45 15.18 -4.82 2.61
CA LYS A 45 16.48 -4.25 2.22
C LYS A 45 16.30 -2.94 1.45
N GLY A 46 15.32 -2.88 0.55
CA GLY A 46 14.97 -1.67 -0.20
C GLY A 46 14.55 -0.54 0.73
N GLU A 47 13.67 -0.81 1.70
CA GLU A 47 13.26 0.13 2.75
C GLU A 47 14.46 0.67 3.55
N SER A 48 15.40 -0.22 3.91
CA SER A 48 16.61 0.18 4.65
C SER A 48 17.49 1.14 3.85
N ILE A 49 17.68 0.88 2.54
CA ILE A 49 18.45 1.75 1.66
C ILE A 49 17.72 3.08 1.43
N PHE A 50 16.40 3.03 1.19
CA PHE A 50 15.55 4.21 1.10
C PHE A 50 15.67 5.09 2.34
N THR A 51 15.64 4.49 3.53
CA THR A 51 15.79 5.19 4.82
C THR A 51 17.09 5.97 4.91
N LEU A 52 18.21 5.34 4.54
CA LEU A 52 19.52 5.99 4.56
C LEU A 52 19.58 7.15 3.56
N LYS A 53 19.08 6.95 2.33
CA LYS A 53 19.02 8.00 1.31
C LYS A 53 18.15 9.17 1.73
N LEU A 54 17.01 8.89 2.37
CA LEU A 54 16.11 9.92 2.88
C LEU A 54 16.77 10.72 4.00
N LEU A 55 17.44 10.05 4.94
CA LEU A 55 18.18 10.70 6.02
C LEU A 55 19.29 11.61 5.46
N GLU A 56 20.06 11.13 4.48
CA GLU A 56 21.06 11.94 3.77
C GLU A 56 20.44 13.18 3.12
N ALA A 57 19.30 13.02 2.44
CA ALA A 57 18.60 14.12 1.79
C ALA A 57 18.06 15.15 2.79
N ILE A 58 17.46 14.71 3.91
CA ILE A 58 16.96 15.60 4.97
C ILE A 58 18.13 16.36 5.62
N ASN A 59 19.22 15.67 5.95
CA ASN A 59 20.40 16.30 6.54
C ASN A 59 21.05 17.32 5.60
N ALA A 60 21.08 17.04 4.28
CA ALA A 60 21.59 17.99 3.30
C ALA A 60 20.69 19.24 3.18
N ALA A 61 19.36 19.06 3.28
CA ALA A 61 18.40 20.16 3.21
C ALA A 61 18.30 20.98 4.52
N THR A 62 18.53 20.34 5.67
CA THR A 62 18.31 20.91 7.01
C THR A 62 19.46 20.54 7.98
N PRO A 63 20.70 20.98 7.71
CA PRO A 63 21.91 20.44 8.36
C PRO A 63 22.06 20.76 9.85
N SER A 64 21.21 21.61 10.41
CA SER A 64 21.29 22.08 11.81
C SER A 64 19.99 21.89 12.58
N GLU A 65 19.02 21.21 11.98
CA GLU A 65 17.73 20.93 12.61
C GLU A 65 17.71 19.52 13.20
N ASN A 66 16.82 19.32 14.17
CA ASN A 66 16.52 17.98 14.65
C ASN A 66 15.80 17.19 13.56
N VAL A 67 16.18 15.92 13.41
CA VAL A 67 15.57 15.02 12.43
C VAL A 67 14.82 13.90 13.16
N PHE A 68 13.51 13.85 12.95
CA PHE A 68 12.65 12.78 13.44
C PHE A 68 11.61 12.43 12.37
N PHE A 69 11.58 11.18 11.93
CA PHE A 69 10.60 10.67 10.98
C PHE A 69 10.46 9.15 11.12
N SER A 70 9.36 8.61 10.61
CA SER A 70 9.16 7.17 10.45
C SER A 70 9.44 6.78 9.00
N PRO A 71 10.59 6.18 8.68
CA PRO A 71 10.88 5.70 7.33
C PRO A 71 9.88 4.66 6.85
N TYR A 72 9.41 3.80 7.77
CA TYR A 72 8.43 2.74 7.51
C TYR A 72 7.13 3.29 6.90
N SER A 73 6.46 4.20 7.60
CA SER A 73 5.22 4.82 7.10
C SER A 73 5.41 5.55 5.76
N LEU A 74 6.49 6.33 5.59
CA LEU A 74 6.72 7.01 4.31
C LEU A 74 7.00 6.01 3.16
N TYR A 75 7.78 4.96 3.42
CA TYR A 75 8.02 3.91 2.44
C TYR A 75 6.71 3.21 2.04
N HIS A 76 5.85 2.91 3.01
CA HIS A 76 4.58 2.24 2.80
C HIS A 76 3.57 3.08 2.03
N VAL A 77 3.41 4.37 2.36
CA VAL A 77 2.49 5.23 1.58
C VAL A 77 2.99 5.43 0.14
N LEU A 78 4.31 5.49 -0.07
CA LEU A 78 4.90 5.54 -1.41
C LEU A 78 4.73 4.21 -2.17
N LEU A 79 4.74 3.06 -1.49
CA LEU A 79 4.37 1.78 -2.10
C LEU A 79 2.91 1.78 -2.57
N LEU A 80 1.98 2.32 -1.78
CA LEU A 80 0.58 2.49 -2.21
C LEU A 80 0.49 3.32 -3.50
N MET A 81 1.24 4.41 -3.58
CA MET A 81 1.34 5.21 -4.81
C MET A 81 1.97 4.42 -5.97
N TYR A 82 3.01 3.63 -5.71
CA TYR A 82 3.68 2.78 -6.72
C TYR A 82 2.71 1.78 -7.35
N PHE A 83 1.83 1.16 -6.56
CA PHE A 83 0.86 0.20 -7.07
C PHE A 83 -0.15 0.84 -8.04
N GLY A 84 -0.50 2.12 -7.86
CA GLY A 84 -1.37 2.88 -8.77
C GLY A 84 -0.63 3.57 -9.93
N ALA A 85 0.68 3.78 -9.82
CA ALA A 85 1.47 4.51 -10.81
C ALA A 85 1.66 3.72 -12.11
N LYS A 86 1.97 4.41 -13.21
CA LYS A 86 2.35 3.80 -14.50
C LYS A 86 3.48 4.59 -15.16
N SER A 87 4.12 4.00 -16.16
CA SER A 87 5.08 4.69 -17.05
C SER A 87 6.19 5.40 -16.26
N GLU A 88 6.49 6.67 -16.54
CA GLU A 88 7.56 7.42 -15.89
C GLU A 88 7.38 7.59 -14.38
N THR A 89 6.13 7.73 -13.90
CA THR A 89 5.83 7.84 -12.47
C THR A 89 6.16 6.53 -11.75
N GLU A 90 5.81 5.40 -12.37
CA GLU A 90 6.16 4.09 -11.84
C GLU A 90 7.67 3.88 -11.79
N GLN A 91 8.39 4.21 -12.88
CA GLN A 91 9.85 4.08 -12.91
C GLN A 91 10.53 4.94 -11.84
N THR A 92 10.04 6.16 -11.63
CA THR A 92 10.54 7.08 -10.61
C THR A 92 10.36 6.51 -9.20
N LEU A 93 9.15 6.04 -8.89
CA LEU A 93 8.84 5.42 -7.60
C LEU A 93 9.64 4.13 -7.39
N ARG A 94 9.72 3.28 -8.41
CA ARG A 94 10.48 2.01 -8.36
C ARG A 94 11.95 2.23 -8.04
N LYS A 95 12.56 3.26 -8.64
CA LYS A 95 13.94 3.66 -8.37
C LYS A 95 14.10 4.20 -6.95
N GLY A 96 13.21 5.09 -6.51
CA GLY A 96 13.25 5.66 -5.16
C GLY A 96 13.04 4.63 -4.06
N LEU A 97 12.14 3.67 -4.29
CA LEU A 97 11.77 2.61 -3.36
C LEU A 97 12.71 1.39 -3.40
N GLU A 98 13.78 1.44 -4.21
CA GLU A 98 14.77 0.36 -4.32
C GLU A 98 14.17 -0.99 -4.76
N LEU A 99 13.21 -0.94 -5.68
CA LEU A 99 12.49 -2.11 -6.20
C LEU A 99 13.14 -2.71 -7.45
N HIS A 100 14.43 -2.48 -7.70
CA HIS A 100 15.15 -2.95 -8.89
C HIS A 100 15.26 -4.49 -8.99
N TRP A 101 14.88 -5.22 -7.94
CA TRP A 101 14.96 -6.67 -7.86
C TRP A 101 13.76 -7.40 -8.50
N THR A 102 12.73 -6.67 -8.94
CA THR A 102 11.61 -7.20 -9.72
C THR A 102 10.96 -6.09 -10.55
N GLU A 103 10.36 -6.46 -11.68
CA GLU A 103 9.43 -5.59 -12.42
C GLU A 103 7.97 -5.96 -12.12
N ASP A 104 7.73 -7.04 -11.36
CA ASP A 104 6.40 -7.59 -11.12
C ASP A 104 5.74 -6.92 -9.90
N LYS A 105 4.89 -5.93 -10.14
CA LYS A 105 4.03 -5.33 -9.09
C LYS A 105 3.27 -6.35 -8.23
N PRO A 106 2.72 -7.46 -8.77
CA PRO A 106 2.09 -8.49 -7.94
C PRO A 106 3.03 -9.09 -6.89
N VAL A 107 4.30 -9.28 -7.21
CA VAL A 107 5.32 -9.82 -6.29
C VAL A 107 5.62 -8.79 -5.19
N VAL A 108 5.76 -7.52 -5.54
CA VAL A 108 5.96 -6.43 -4.57
C VAL A 108 4.75 -6.32 -3.64
N TRP A 109 3.54 -6.35 -4.19
CA TRP A 109 2.30 -6.28 -3.41
C TRP A 109 2.14 -7.45 -2.44
N GLN A 110 2.47 -8.67 -2.87
CA GLN A 110 2.43 -9.83 -1.98
C GLN A 110 3.43 -9.68 -0.82
N ALA A 111 4.67 -9.24 -1.11
CA ALA A 111 5.68 -9.00 -0.08
C ALA A 111 5.23 -7.91 0.92
N TYR A 112 4.67 -6.80 0.41
CA TYR A 112 4.09 -5.73 1.21
C TYR A 112 2.99 -6.25 2.13
N ASN A 113 2.00 -6.97 1.58
CA ASN A 113 0.85 -7.44 2.35
C ASN A 113 1.20 -8.51 3.40
N VAL A 114 2.10 -9.44 3.06
CA VAL A 114 2.58 -10.43 4.04
C VAL A 114 3.39 -9.75 5.15
N GLY A 115 4.25 -8.79 4.80
CA GLY A 115 5.00 -8.00 5.77
C GLY A 115 4.11 -7.22 6.74
N LYS A 116 3.13 -6.46 6.19
CA LYS A 116 2.13 -5.71 6.95
C LYS A 116 1.37 -6.62 7.93
N LYS A 117 0.86 -7.76 7.43
CA LYS A 117 0.13 -8.73 8.26
C LYS A 117 0.99 -9.37 9.34
N ALA A 118 2.25 -9.71 9.03
CA ALA A 118 3.18 -10.27 10.01
C ALA A 118 3.46 -9.29 11.16
N LEU A 119 3.60 -8.00 10.83
CA LEU A 119 3.82 -6.95 11.82
C LEU A 119 2.58 -6.73 12.69
N ALA A 120 1.40 -6.65 12.06
CA ALA A 120 0.12 -6.56 12.77
C ALA A 120 -0.14 -7.79 13.67
N MET A 121 0.22 -8.99 13.24
CA MET A 121 0.12 -10.19 14.09
C MET A 121 1.09 -10.16 15.27
N ARG A 122 2.30 -9.63 15.06
CA ARG A 122 3.34 -9.55 16.10
C ARG A 122 3.00 -8.55 17.21
N PHE A 123 2.28 -7.48 16.88
CA PHE A 123 2.09 -6.34 17.78
C PHE A 123 0.63 -5.93 18.01
N GLY A 124 -0.34 -6.58 17.35
CA GLY A 124 -1.76 -6.20 17.34
C GLY A 124 -2.72 -7.21 17.96
N GLN A 125 -2.23 -8.30 18.58
CA GLN A 125 -3.08 -9.40 19.04
C GLN A 125 -3.42 -9.34 20.54
N ASN A 126 -2.58 -8.77 21.42
CA ASN A 126 -2.89 -8.68 22.85
C ASN A 126 -2.71 -7.26 23.40
N LYS A 127 -3.77 -6.72 24.04
CA LYS A 127 -3.69 -5.50 24.87
C LYS A 127 -2.78 -5.66 26.11
N ALA A 128 -2.32 -6.88 26.38
CA ALA A 128 -1.38 -7.22 27.45
C ALA A 128 0.08 -7.19 26.99
N ASP A 129 0.35 -6.98 25.69
CA ASP A 129 1.71 -6.80 25.20
C ASP A 129 2.20 -5.40 25.61
N GLU A 130 3.37 -5.32 26.26
CA GLU A 130 4.02 -4.05 26.65
C GLU A 130 4.35 -3.15 25.44
N ILE A 131 4.32 -3.71 24.23
CA ILE A 131 4.71 -3.04 22.99
C ILE A 131 3.51 -3.01 22.03
N GLN A 132 3.00 -1.82 21.78
CA GLN A 132 1.98 -1.57 20.76
C GLN A 132 2.64 -1.04 19.49
N PHE A 133 2.18 -1.52 18.34
CA PHE A 133 2.54 -0.97 17.03
C PHE A 133 1.27 -0.59 16.29
N VAL A 134 1.13 0.70 15.99
CA VAL A 134 0.07 1.21 15.13
C VAL A 134 0.74 1.88 13.94
N SER A 135 0.43 1.40 12.74
CA SER A 135 0.79 2.06 11.49
C SER A 135 -0.43 1.99 10.59
N VAL A 136 -0.84 3.14 10.06
CA VAL A 136 -1.97 3.21 9.15
C VAL A 136 -1.61 4.12 8.00
N ASP A 137 -1.51 3.52 6.81
CA ASP A 137 -1.21 4.21 5.58
C ASP A 137 -2.51 4.30 4.77
N LYS A 138 -3.00 5.52 4.53
CA LYS A 138 -4.26 5.76 3.83
C LYS A 138 -4.13 6.85 2.77
N LEU A 139 -4.78 6.64 1.64
CA LEU A 139 -4.94 7.57 0.53
C LEU A 139 -6.41 8.01 0.47
N PHE A 140 -6.63 9.33 0.57
CA PHE A 140 -7.95 9.92 0.43
C PHE A 140 -8.14 10.48 -0.98
N PHE A 141 -9.20 10.05 -1.65
CA PHE A 141 -9.57 10.50 -2.99
C PHE A 141 -10.82 11.38 -2.93
N GLY A 142 -10.94 12.35 -3.84
CA GLY A 142 -12.22 13.01 -4.05
C GLY A 142 -13.25 12.01 -4.62
N LYS A 143 -14.50 12.07 -4.17
CA LYS A 143 -15.59 11.21 -4.67
C LYS A 143 -15.73 11.24 -6.20
N GLN A 144 -15.40 12.35 -6.83
CA GLN A 144 -15.42 12.56 -8.27
C GLN A 144 -14.26 11.90 -9.01
N ILE A 145 -13.19 11.48 -8.31
CA ILE A 145 -12.03 10.85 -8.92
C ILE A 145 -12.33 9.37 -9.17
N PRO A 146 -12.29 8.91 -10.43
CA PRO A 146 -12.53 7.51 -10.74
C PRO A 146 -11.33 6.67 -10.26
N VAL A 147 -11.58 5.82 -9.28
CA VAL A 147 -10.68 4.74 -8.87
C VAL A 147 -11.23 3.45 -9.45
N LYS A 148 -10.36 2.60 -10.02
CA LYS A 148 -10.79 1.30 -10.53
C LYS A 148 -11.30 0.43 -9.39
N GLU A 149 -12.44 -0.22 -9.57
CA GLU A 149 -13.09 -1.08 -8.56
C GLU A 149 -12.12 -2.09 -7.94
N CYS A 150 -11.34 -2.79 -8.77
CA CYS A 150 -10.34 -3.74 -8.30
C CYS A 150 -9.22 -3.15 -7.42
N MET A 151 -8.92 -1.84 -7.53
CA MET A 151 -7.98 -1.16 -6.65
C MET A 151 -8.65 -0.84 -5.32
N GLU A 152 -9.92 -0.41 -5.34
CA GLU A 152 -10.71 -0.22 -4.13
C GLU A 152 -10.87 -1.54 -3.36
N ASP A 153 -11.14 -2.65 -4.05
CA ASP A 153 -11.25 -3.97 -3.44
C ASP A 153 -9.91 -4.47 -2.87
N LYS A 154 -8.82 -4.22 -3.60
CA LYS A 154 -7.49 -4.70 -3.21
C LYS A 154 -6.87 -3.90 -2.06
N PHE A 155 -7.21 -2.61 -1.96
CA PHE A 155 -6.69 -1.66 -0.98
C PHE A 155 -7.82 -1.03 -0.15
N PHE A 156 -8.82 -1.85 0.22
CA PHE A 156 -10.05 -1.38 0.87
C PHE A 156 -9.81 -0.77 2.27
N GLU A 157 -8.69 -1.09 2.93
CA GLU A 157 -8.31 -0.49 4.21
C GLU A 157 -7.57 0.85 4.01
N GLU A 158 -6.91 0.98 2.86
CA GLU A 158 -5.98 2.07 2.55
C GLU A 158 -6.55 3.12 1.60
N ILE A 159 -7.68 2.89 0.94
CA ILE A 159 -8.33 3.83 0.03
C ILE A 159 -9.68 4.26 0.59
N GLU A 160 -9.89 5.57 0.66
CA GLU A 160 -11.17 6.14 1.08
C GLU A 160 -11.55 7.33 0.18
N LYS A 161 -12.83 7.43 -0.19
CA LYS A 161 -13.37 8.53 -1.00
C LYS A 161 -14.11 9.54 -0.12
N LEU A 162 -13.67 10.80 -0.17
CA LEU A 162 -14.17 11.92 0.61
C LEU A 162 -14.72 13.04 -0.28
N ASP A 163 -15.60 13.87 0.28
CA ASP A 163 -16.25 14.97 -0.43
C ASP A 163 -15.46 16.28 -0.36
N PHE A 164 -14.29 16.30 -0.99
CA PHE A 164 -13.44 17.50 -1.01
C PHE A 164 -14.03 18.65 -1.85
N GLU A 165 -15.04 18.39 -2.68
CA GLU A 165 -15.63 19.41 -3.56
C GLU A 165 -16.72 20.22 -2.84
N ASN A 166 -17.61 19.55 -2.11
CA ASN A 166 -18.74 20.22 -1.47
C ASN A 166 -18.49 20.57 0.00
N ASP A 167 -17.61 19.84 0.71
CA ASP A 167 -17.41 20.00 2.15
C ASP A 167 -15.94 19.82 2.59
N PRO A 168 -14.98 20.57 2.00
CA PRO A 168 -13.55 20.35 2.21
C PRO A 168 -13.09 20.51 3.67
N GLU A 169 -13.65 21.48 4.41
CA GLU A 169 -13.25 21.70 5.81
C GLU A 169 -13.68 20.55 6.73
N SER A 170 -14.89 20.02 6.55
CA SER A 170 -15.31 18.84 7.34
C SER A 170 -14.49 17.61 6.97
N GLN A 171 -14.11 17.44 5.70
CA GLN A 171 -13.19 16.34 5.30
C GLN A 171 -11.80 16.52 5.92
N ARG A 172 -11.27 17.75 5.97
CA ARG A 172 -10.00 18.05 6.63
C ARG A 172 -10.04 17.71 8.11
N LEU A 173 -11.09 18.13 8.82
CA LEU A 173 -11.28 17.80 10.24
C LEU A 173 -11.43 16.30 10.45
N TYR A 174 -12.15 15.61 9.57
CA TYR A 174 -12.27 14.16 9.62
C TYR A 174 -10.91 13.45 9.51
N ILE A 175 -10.07 13.84 8.54
CA ILE A 175 -8.73 13.27 8.36
C ILE A 175 -7.88 13.51 9.60
N ASN A 176 -7.82 14.74 10.11
CA ASN A 176 -7.03 15.06 11.31
C ASN A 176 -7.51 14.27 12.52
N ASN A 177 -8.83 14.24 12.79
CA ASN A 177 -9.39 13.47 13.91
C ASN A 177 -9.10 11.98 13.76
N TRP A 178 -9.09 11.45 12.53
CA TRP A 178 -8.73 10.06 12.28
C TRP A 178 -7.25 9.78 12.56
N VAL A 179 -6.34 10.67 12.12
CA VAL A 179 -4.91 10.58 12.42
C VAL A 179 -4.67 10.67 13.94
N GLU A 180 -5.28 11.65 14.61
CA GLU A 180 -5.17 11.87 16.05
C GLU A 180 -5.63 10.64 16.84
N ASN A 181 -6.81 10.11 16.52
CA ASN A 181 -7.33 8.90 17.19
C ASN A 181 -6.44 7.68 16.95
N THR A 182 -5.92 7.51 15.74
CA THR A 182 -5.04 6.39 15.37
C THR A 182 -3.70 6.46 16.09
N THR A 183 -3.18 7.67 16.30
CA THR A 183 -1.88 7.92 16.93
C THR A 183 -2.00 8.17 18.43
N HIS A 184 -3.18 7.94 19.02
CA HIS A 184 -3.46 8.17 20.45
C HIS A 184 -3.23 9.62 20.92
N GLY A 185 -3.45 10.59 20.04
CA GLY A 185 -3.30 12.02 20.34
C GLY A 185 -1.90 12.59 20.08
N GLU A 186 -0.96 11.79 19.60
CA GLU A 186 0.43 12.22 19.39
C GLU A 186 0.63 13.01 18.07
N ILE A 187 -0.28 12.88 17.10
CA ILE A 187 -0.26 13.61 15.82
C ILE A 187 -1.64 14.26 15.58
N THR A 188 -1.69 15.59 15.42
CA THR A 188 -2.93 16.41 15.36
C THR A 188 -3.08 17.22 14.07
#